data_AF-A0AAP9YH79-F1
#
_entry.id   AF-A0AAP9YH79-F1
#
_cell.length_a   1.000
_cell.length_b   1.000
_cell.length_c   1.000
_cell.angle_alpha   90.00
_cell.angle_beta   90.00
_cell.angle_gamma   90.00
#
_symmetry.space_group_name_H-M   'P 1'
#
loop_
_entity.id
_entity.type
_entity.pdbx_description
1 polymer ?
#
loop_
_entity_poly.entity_id
_entity_poly.type
_entity_poly.pdbx_seq_one_letter_code
_entity_poly.pdbx_strand_id
1 'polypeptide(L)'
;MLHYQMLGRGLRPSPETGKANCAVIDHAGNLLLNGRPTDTLPDRLDTGEGESVDRRQQAKQDHEQKTKACPHCGFVFSGLRCPKCAHEILLPDGVAVAPGKLAKLDDRRKVLGPTCKQDIYRELLGYARAKGKKEGWAYTPIRPSSRSPRIAPGAAAPCSPSP
;
A
#
# COMPACT_ATOMS: atom_id res chain seq x y z
N MET A 1 -18.72 0.17 7.83
CA MET A 1 -19.85 1.03 7.44
C MET A 1 -19.58 1.91 6.19
N LEU A 2 -18.33 2.20 5.82
CA LEU A 2 -18.03 3.13 4.69
C LEU A 2 -18.60 2.68 3.34
N HIS A 3 -18.58 1.38 3.03
CA HIS A 3 -19.13 0.80 1.79
C HIS A 3 -20.58 1.22 1.54
N TYR A 4 -21.46 1.06 2.55
CA TYR A 4 -22.86 1.44 2.45
C TYR A 4 -23.06 2.96 2.35
N GLN A 5 -22.22 3.74 3.02
CA GLN A 5 -22.26 5.21 2.89
C GLN A 5 -21.92 5.68 1.48
N MET A 6 -20.96 5.02 0.82
CA MET A 6 -20.61 5.31 -0.58
C MET A 6 -21.77 4.97 -1.52
N LEU A 7 -22.36 3.79 -1.37
CA LEU A 7 -23.53 3.37 -2.16
C LEU A 7 -24.72 4.34 -1.98
N GLY A 8 -24.95 4.80 -0.75
CA GLY A 8 -26.03 5.75 -0.42
C GLY A 8 -25.96 7.08 -1.17
N ARG A 9 -24.81 7.48 -1.71
CA ARG A 9 -24.69 8.70 -2.52
C ARG A 9 -25.47 8.61 -3.84
N GLY A 10 -25.62 7.41 -4.40
CA GLY A 10 -26.30 7.19 -5.68
C GLY A 10 -27.77 6.76 -5.55
N LEU A 11 -28.15 6.18 -4.41
CA LEU A 11 -29.43 5.49 -4.23
C LEU A 11 -30.62 6.40 -3.85
N ARG A 12 -30.41 7.71 -3.64
CA ARG A 12 -31.51 8.63 -3.34
C ARG A 12 -32.47 8.74 -4.54
N PRO A 13 -33.79 8.55 -4.38
CA PRO A 13 -34.74 8.78 -5.47
C PRO A 13 -34.73 10.25 -5.88
N SER A 14 -34.81 10.53 -7.19
CA SER A 14 -34.95 11.89 -7.73
C SER A 14 -35.93 11.85 -8.91
N PRO A 15 -37.23 12.04 -8.62
CA PRO A 15 -38.26 12.05 -9.66
C PRO A 15 -38.11 13.26 -10.59
N GLU A 16 -37.57 14.39 -10.10
CA GLU A 16 -37.39 15.60 -10.91
C GLU A 16 -36.40 15.43 -12.08
N THR A 17 -35.40 14.56 -11.92
CA THR A 17 -34.40 14.27 -12.96
C THR A 17 -34.74 13.01 -13.77
N GLY A 18 -35.85 12.33 -13.44
CA GLY A 18 -36.23 11.06 -14.07
C GLY A 18 -35.28 9.90 -13.74
N LYS A 19 -34.50 9.98 -12.66
CA LYS A 19 -33.51 8.96 -12.30
C LYS A 19 -34.19 7.68 -11.84
N ALA A 20 -34.25 6.68 -12.72
CA ALA A 20 -34.81 5.36 -12.44
C ALA A 20 -33.80 4.38 -11.83
N ASN A 21 -32.52 4.45 -12.22
CA ASN A 21 -31.49 3.47 -11.87
C ASN A 21 -30.18 4.12 -11.42
N CYS A 22 -29.38 3.40 -10.63
CA CYS A 22 -28.02 3.79 -10.26
C CYS A 22 -27.06 2.63 -10.60
N ALA A 23 -26.06 2.89 -11.44
CA ALA A 23 -25.04 1.90 -11.78
C ALA A 23 -23.87 1.95 -10.78
N VAL A 24 -23.51 0.79 -10.22
CA VAL A 24 -22.38 0.63 -9.30
C VAL A 24 -21.33 -0.24 -9.97
N ILE A 25 -20.14 0.30 -10.20
CA ILE A 25 -19.01 -0.42 -10.81
C ILE A 25 -18.02 -0.76 -9.69
N ASP A 26 -17.85 -2.06 -9.43
CA ASP A 26 -17.02 -2.56 -8.34
C ASP A 26 -15.89 -3.45 -8.87
N HIS A 27 -14.70 -2.87 -9.01
CA HIS A 27 -13.50 -3.60 -9.43
C HIS A 27 -12.80 -4.32 -8.28
N ALA A 28 -13.10 -3.96 -7.02
CA ALA A 28 -12.43 -4.51 -5.85
C ALA A 28 -13.17 -5.72 -5.26
N GLY A 29 -14.41 -5.98 -5.69
CA GLY A 29 -15.26 -7.03 -5.12
C GLY A 29 -15.83 -6.66 -3.76
N ASN A 30 -15.96 -5.37 -3.45
CA ASN A 30 -16.55 -4.86 -2.22
C ASN A 30 -18.00 -5.33 -2.01
N LEU A 31 -18.79 -5.47 -3.08
CA LEU A 31 -20.16 -6.02 -3.00
C LEU A 31 -20.18 -7.48 -2.54
N LEU A 32 -19.15 -8.25 -2.87
CA LEU A 32 -19.00 -9.64 -2.43
C LEU A 32 -18.51 -9.73 -0.98
N LEU A 33 -17.63 -8.81 -0.57
CA LEU A 33 -17.02 -8.76 0.76
C LEU A 33 -17.96 -8.18 1.82
N ASN A 34 -18.61 -7.06 1.49
CA ASN A 34 -19.35 -6.23 2.45
C ASN A 34 -20.88 -6.28 2.25
N GLY A 35 -21.36 -6.93 1.17
CA GLY A 35 -22.78 -7.07 0.87
C GLY A 35 -23.32 -6.05 -0.14
N ARG A 36 -24.52 -6.33 -0.66
CA ARG A 36 -25.26 -5.50 -1.61
C ARG A 36 -26.15 -4.50 -0.88
N PRO A 37 -26.49 -3.35 -1.49
CA PRO A 37 -27.39 -2.38 -0.88
C PRO A 37 -28.82 -2.87 -0.65
N THR A 38 -29.20 -3.98 -1.29
CA THR A 38 -30.49 -4.66 -1.10
C THR A 38 -30.45 -5.72 0.01
N ASP A 39 -29.28 -6.06 0.52
CA ASP A 39 -29.13 -7.06 1.56
C ASP A 39 -29.57 -6.47 2.91
N THR A 40 -30.00 -7.33 3.83
CA THR A 40 -30.38 -6.91 5.19
C THR A 40 -29.18 -6.30 5.89
N LEU A 41 -29.31 -5.02 6.28
CA LEU A 41 -28.29 -4.31 7.04
C LEU A 41 -28.26 -4.83 8.48
N PRO A 42 -27.09 -4.85 9.14
CA PRO A 42 -27.00 -5.21 10.55
C PRO A 42 -27.73 -4.17 11.42
N ASP A 43 -28.46 -4.66 12.43
CA ASP A 43 -29.27 -3.84 13.35
C ASP A 43 -28.46 -2.92 14.27
N ARG A 44 -27.13 -3.09 14.29
CA ARG A 44 -26.19 -2.36 15.14
C ARG A 44 -25.03 -1.81 14.33
N LEU A 45 -24.52 -0.67 14.76
CA LEU A 45 -23.27 -0.12 14.22
C LEU A 45 -22.07 -0.87 14.81
N ASP A 46 -21.02 -0.97 14.02
CA ASP A 46 -19.72 -1.46 14.47
C ASP A 46 -19.07 -0.41 15.40
N THR A 47 -18.99 -0.71 16.69
CA THR A 47 -18.33 0.12 17.72
C THR A 47 -16.81 -0.08 17.77
N GLY A 48 -16.24 -0.94 16.91
CA GLY A 48 -14.81 -1.25 16.91
C GLY A 48 -14.40 -2.29 17.95
N GLU A 49 -15.37 -2.88 18.66
CA GLU A 49 -15.16 -3.97 19.62
C GLU A 49 -15.71 -5.27 19.03
N GLY A 50 -14.81 -6.19 18.65
CA GLY A 50 -15.15 -7.53 18.16
C GLY A 50 -15.16 -7.66 16.63
N GLU A 51 -15.88 -8.68 16.14
CA GLU A 51 -16.00 -8.93 14.70
C GLU A 51 -16.88 -7.88 14.02
N SER A 52 -16.40 -7.37 12.89
CA SER A 52 -17.10 -6.35 12.11
C SER A 52 -18.45 -6.87 11.63
N VAL A 53 -19.53 -6.26 12.10
CA VAL A 53 -20.92 -6.60 11.74
C VAL A 53 -21.24 -6.43 10.26
N ASP A 54 -20.46 -5.60 9.56
CA ASP A 54 -20.72 -5.25 8.16
C ASP A 54 -20.06 -6.20 7.17
N ARG A 55 -19.19 -7.11 7.61
CA ARG A 55 -18.52 -8.05 6.72
C ARG A 55 -19.38 -9.28 6.56
N ARG A 56 -19.62 -9.64 5.30
CA ARG A 56 -20.30 -10.90 4.99
C ARG A 56 -19.37 -12.04 5.36
N GLN A 57 -19.90 -13.05 6.07
CA GLN A 57 -19.17 -14.29 6.28
C GLN A 57 -18.89 -14.94 4.93
N GLN A 58 -17.63 -14.91 4.53
CA GLN A 58 -17.18 -15.66 3.37
C GLN A 58 -17.06 -17.11 3.81
N ALA A 59 -17.95 -17.95 3.30
CA ALA A 59 -17.67 -19.38 3.26
C ALA A 59 -16.30 -19.52 2.57
N LYS A 60 -15.38 -20.25 3.21
CA LYS A 60 -14.14 -20.69 2.56
C LYS A 60 -14.56 -21.67 1.46
N GLN A 61 -15.07 -21.14 0.36
CA GLN A 61 -15.26 -21.92 -0.84
C GLN A 61 -13.87 -22.22 -1.33
N ASP A 62 -13.56 -23.50 -1.47
CA ASP A 62 -12.34 -23.98 -2.08
C ASP A 62 -12.17 -23.19 -3.38
N HIS A 63 -11.15 -22.35 -3.43
CA HIS A 63 -10.87 -21.57 -4.62
C HIS A 63 -10.74 -22.56 -5.77
N GLU A 64 -11.67 -22.50 -6.72
CA GLU A 64 -11.53 -23.21 -8.00
C GLU A 64 -10.12 -22.98 -8.50
N GLN A 65 -9.43 -24.07 -8.83
CA GLN A 65 -8.03 -24.03 -9.25
C GLN A 65 -7.90 -23.09 -10.45
N LYS A 66 -7.48 -21.86 -10.19
CA LYS A 66 -7.27 -20.86 -11.24
C LYS A 66 -6.28 -21.43 -12.23
N THR A 67 -6.69 -21.54 -13.49
CA THR A 67 -5.82 -21.93 -14.59
C THR A 67 -4.68 -20.94 -14.71
N LYS A 68 -3.44 -21.43 -14.75
CA LYS A 68 -2.22 -20.63 -14.88
C LYS A 68 -1.52 -20.98 -16.19
N ALA A 69 -0.80 -20.02 -16.75
CA ALA A 69 0.09 -20.29 -17.88
C ALA A 69 1.36 -20.98 -17.40
N CYS A 70 1.83 -21.99 -18.14
CA CYS A 70 3.10 -22.65 -17.89
C CYS A 70 4.26 -21.65 -18.00
N PRO A 71 5.18 -21.57 -17.02
CA PRO A 71 6.33 -20.65 -17.08
C PRO A 71 7.31 -21.00 -18.20
N HIS A 72 7.32 -22.25 -18.68
CA HIS A 72 8.24 -22.70 -19.73
C HIS A 72 7.66 -22.56 -21.15
N CYS A 73 6.39 -22.93 -21.36
CA CYS A 73 5.82 -23.03 -22.72
C CYS A 73 4.55 -22.19 -22.95
N GLY A 74 4.05 -21.49 -21.93
CA GLY A 74 2.86 -20.64 -22.02
C GLY A 74 1.52 -21.37 -22.16
N PHE A 75 1.50 -22.70 -22.17
CA PHE A 75 0.25 -23.47 -22.21
C PHE A 75 -0.57 -23.22 -20.94
N VAL A 76 -1.87 -22.94 -21.09
CA VAL A 76 -2.78 -22.66 -19.96
C VAL A 76 -3.33 -23.98 -19.43
N PHE A 77 -3.06 -24.29 -18.16
CA PHE A 77 -3.51 -25.52 -17.52
C PHE A 77 -3.78 -25.33 -16.02
N SER A 78 -4.45 -26.30 -15.42
CA SER A 78 -4.61 -26.44 -13.97
C SER A 78 -3.79 -27.63 -13.47
N GLY A 79 -3.13 -27.49 -12.33
CA GLY A 79 -2.26 -28.52 -11.73
C GLY A 79 -0.78 -28.14 -11.68
N LEU A 80 0.05 -29.09 -11.26
CA LEU A 80 1.50 -28.89 -11.03
C LEU A 80 2.36 -29.29 -12.22
N ARG A 81 1.92 -30.27 -13.01
CA ARG A 81 2.67 -30.77 -14.17
C ARG A 81 2.01 -30.30 -15.47
N CYS A 82 2.77 -29.61 -16.32
CA CYS A 82 2.28 -29.16 -17.61
C CYS A 82 2.06 -30.35 -18.56
N PRO A 83 0.88 -30.52 -19.18
CA PRO A 83 0.62 -31.61 -20.12
C PRO A 83 1.37 -31.46 -21.46
N LYS A 84 1.82 -30.24 -21.81
CA LYS A 84 2.49 -29.95 -23.09
C LYS A 84 4.00 -30.15 -23.04
N CYS A 85 4.66 -29.66 -21.99
CA CYS A 85 6.13 -29.70 -21.88
C CYS A 85 6.66 -30.49 -20.68
N ALA A 86 5.77 -31.16 -19.93
CA ALA A 86 6.09 -31.93 -18.71
C ALA A 86 6.80 -31.15 -17.59
N HIS A 87 6.89 -29.82 -17.69
CA HIS A 87 7.50 -28.99 -16.65
C HIS A 87 6.66 -29.02 -15.37
N GLU A 88 7.33 -29.27 -14.24
CA GLU A 88 6.72 -29.41 -12.92
C GLU A 88 6.93 -28.14 -12.10
N ILE A 89 5.83 -27.53 -11.67
CA ILE A 89 5.83 -26.32 -10.86
C ILE A 89 6.10 -26.74 -9.42
N LEU A 90 7.31 -26.47 -8.94
CA LEU A 90 7.65 -26.61 -7.54
C LEU A 90 6.96 -25.49 -6.74
N LEU A 91 6.05 -25.87 -5.84
CA LEU A 91 5.58 -24.92 -4.83
C LEU A 91 6.69 -24.84 -3.78
N PRO A 92 7.24 -23.65 -3.51
CA PRO A 92 8.09 -23.49 -2.34
C PRO A 92 7.28 -23.90 -1.10
N ASP A 93 7.94 -24.58 -0.17
CA ASP A 93 7.33 -24.92 1.12
C ASP A 93 6.68 -23.66 1.70
N GLY A 94 5.40 -23.77 2.04
CA GLY A 94 4.65 -22.65 2.58
C GLY A 94 5.39 -22.06 3.77
N VAL A 95 5.48 -20.73 3.82
CA VAL A 95 6.01 -20.03 5.00
C VAL A 95 5.25 -20.54 6.22
N ALA A 96 5.95 -21.03 7.24
CA ALA A 96 5.33 -21.53 8.46
C ALA A 96 4.48 -20.42 9.09
N VAL A 97 3.15 -20.58 9.02
CA VAL A 97 2.20 -19.63 9.62
C VAL A 97 1.97 -20.05 11.06
N ALA A 98 2.64 -19.39 11.99
CA ALA A 98 2.39 -19.56 13.42
C ALA A 98 1.56 -18.38 13.96
N PRO A 99 0.67 -18.60 14.94
CA PRO A 99 0.00 -17.51 15.65
C PRO A 99 1.03 -16.73 16.46
N GLY A 100 1.55 -15.64 15.89
CA GLY A 100 2.49 -14.74 16.56
C GLY A 100 1.77 -13.73 17.44
N LYS A 101 2.27 -13.51 18.66
CA LYS A 101 1.86 -12.34 19.47
C LYS A 101 2.47 -11.08 18.84
N LEU A 102 1.61 -10.18 18.36
CA LEU A 102 2.04 -8.89 17.85
C LEU A 102 2.65 -8.08 19.01
N ALA A 103 3.93 -7.74 18.88
CA ALA A 103 4.59 -6.79 19.76
C ALA A 103 4.70 -5.45 19.03
N LYS A 104 4.51 -4.35 19.76
CA LYS A 104 4.77 -3.01 19.22
C LYS A 104 6.26 -2.95 18.88
N LEU A 105 6.56 -2.81 17.59
CA LEU A 105 7.88 -2.39 17.16
C LEU A 105 8.01 -0.92 17.52
N ASP A 106 8.96 -0.59 18.39
CA ASP A 106 9.37 0.80 18.54
C ASP A 106 9.82 1.32 17.17
N ASP A 107 9.50 2.58 16.89
CA ASP A 107 9.91 3.23 15.64
C ASP A 107 11.43 3.14 15.50
N ARG A 108 11.91 2.16 14.73
CA ARG A 108 13.31 2.06 14.29
C ARG A 108 13.69 3.15 13.29
N ARG A 109 12.86 4.20 13.20
CA ARG A 109 13.30 5.46 12.64
C ARG A 109 14.30 6.01 13.64
N LYS A 110 15.60 5.81 13.38
CA LYS A 110 16.61 6.74 13.88
C LYS A 110 16.09 8.12 13.46
N VAL A 111 15.52 8.86 14.40
CA VAL A 111 15.37 10.29 14.26
C VAL A 111 16.81 10.74 14.11
N LEU A 112 17.21 11.00 12.87
CA LEU A 112 18.47 11.65 12.61
C LEU A 112 18.37 12.97 13.37
N GLY A 113 19.00 13.03 14.55
CA GLY A 113 19.11 14.27 15.34
C GLY A 113 19.65 15.37 14.44
N PRO A 114 19.41 16.66 14.75
CA PRO A 114 19.57 17.81 13.84
C PRO A 114 20.87 17.68 13.05
N THR A 115 20.76 17.03 11.90
CA THR A 115 21.92 16.47 11.22
C THR A 115 22.49 17.69 10.57
N CYS A 116 23.73 17.98 10.93
CA CYS A 116 24.41 19.16 10.47
C CYS A 116 24.18 19.26 8.97
N LYS A 117 23.62 20.37 8.48
CA LYS A 117 23.35 20.55 7.03
C LYS A 117 24.58 20.20 6.16
N GLN A 118 25.77 20.28 6.77
CA GLN A 118 27.07 19.84 6.27
C GLN A 118 27.15 18.34 5.94
N ASP A 119 26.64 17.44 6.78
CA ASP A 119 26.76 15.99 6.57
C ASP A 119 25.85 15.52 5.45
N ILE A 120 24.61 16.04 5.42
CA ILE A 120 23.68 15.83 4.30
C ILE A 120 24.28 16.37 2.99
N TYR A 121 24.95 17.53 3.03
CA TYR A 121 25.65 18.08 1.87
C TYR A 121 26.79 17.19 1.38
N ARG A 122 27.57 16.62 2.31
CA ARG A 122 28.67 15.69 1.98
C ARG A 122 28.16 14.42 1.33
N GLU A 123 27.08 13.83 1.86
CA GLU A 123 26.45 12.65 1.25
C GLU A 123 25.93 12.95 -0.17
N LEU A 124 25.28 14.11 -0.36
CA LEU A 124 24.77 14.52 -1.67
C LEU A 124 25.87 14.84 -2.68
N LEU A 125 27.02 15.36 -2.24
CA LEU A 125 28.20 15.50 -3.09
C LEU A 125 28.74 14.14 -3.53
N GLY A 126 28.82 13.17 -2.61
CA GLY A 126 29.21 11.79 -2.94
C GLY A 126 28.28 11.16 -3.98
N TYR A 127 26.96 11.33 -3.78
CA TYR A 127 25.95 10.87 -4.73
C TYR A 127 26.07 11.56 -6.10
N ALA A 128 26.29 12.89 -6.12
CA ALA A 128 26.44 13.65 -7.36
C ALA A 128 27.63 13.13 -8.18
N ARG A 129 28.77 12.89 -7.54
CA ARG A 129 29.96 12.31 -8.19
C ARG A 129 29.70 10.91 -8.73
N ALA A 130 29.08 10.04 -7.94
CA ALA A 130 28.75 8.67 -8.36
C ALA A 130 27.79 8.60 -9.57
N LYS A 131 26.92 9.60 -9.71
CA LYS A 131 25.95 9.70 -10.82
C LYS A 131 26.38 10.67 -11.94
N GLY A 132 27.61 11.17 -11.91
CA GLY A 132 28.13 12.09 -12.93
C GLY A 132 27.41 13.45 -12.98
N LYS A 133 26.76 13.87 -11.90
CA LYS A 133 26.09 15.16 -11.78
C LYS A 133 27.10 16.24 -11.34
N LYS A 134 26.88 17.48 -11.78
CA LYS A 134 27.69 18.64 -11.35
C LYS A 134 27.56 18.84 -9.85
N GLU A 135 28.65 19.22 -9.17
CA GLU A 135 28.68 19.39 -7.72
C GLU A 135 27.66 20.42 -7.21
N GLY A 136 27.37 21.46 -8.01
CA GLY A 136 26.34 22.46 -7.72
C GLY A 136 24.90 21.90 -7.64
N TRP A 137 24.65 20.68 -8.15
CA TRP A 137 23.36 20.01 -7.99
C TRP A 137 23.06 19.65 -6.53
N ALA A 138 24.09 19.31 -5.74
CA ALA A 138 23.93 18.97 -4.32
C ALA A 138 23.43 20.16 -3.49
N TYR A 139 23.63 21.39 -3.98
CA TYR A 139 23.15 22.62 -3.32
C TYR A 139 21.65 22.86 -3.49
N THR A 140 21.04 22.37 -4.59
CA THR A 140 19.62 22.59 -4.91
C THR A 140 18.65 22.00 -3.88
N PRO A 141 18.80 20.74 -3.43
CA PRO A 141 17.92 20.13 -2.43
C PRO A 141 18.14 20.65 -1.00
N ILE A 142 19.32 21.21 -0.67
CA ILE A 142 19.62 21.77 0.66
C ILE A 142 19.16 23.22 0.81
N ARG A 143 18.93 23.91 -0.32
CA ARG A 143 18.42 25.27 -0.30
C ARG A 143 17.07 25.29 0.42
N PRO A 144 16.93 26.02 1.53
CA PRO A 144 15.63 26.16 2.18
C PRO A 144 14.65 26.82 1.22
N SER A 145 13.40 26.36 1.24
CA SER A 145 12.29 27.13 0.69
C SER A 145 12.30 28.53 1.35
N SER A 146 11.76 29.54 0.68
CA SER A 146 11.96 30.98 0.90
C SER A 146 11.72 31.57 2.30
N ARG A 147 11.57 30.76 3.36
CA ARG A 147 11.33 31.16 4.76
C ARG A 147 12.45 30.82 5.75
N SER A 148 13.63 30.33 5.35
CA SER A 148 14.75 30.14 6.30
C SER A 148 15.97 31.02 5.98
N PRO A 149 16.75 31.46 6.99
CA PRO A 149 17.87 32.38 6.78
C PRO A 149 18.93 31.78 5.85
N ARG A 150 19.50 32.63 4.98
CA ARG A 150 20.61 32.28 4.09
C ARG A 150 21.88 32.06 4.92
N ILE A 151 22.42 30.85 4.90
CA ILE A 151 23.77 30.60 5.43
C ILE A 151 24.75 30.88 4.29
N ALA A 152 25.63 31.86 4.49
CA ALA A 152 26.67 32.22 3.53
C ALA A 152 27.72 31.09 3.40
N PRO A 153 28.30 30.89 2.20
CA PRO A 153 29.37 29.91 2.02
C PRO A 153 30.58 30.37 2.83
N GLY A 154 30.93 29.60 3.88
CA GLY A 154 32.04 29.89 4.79
C GLY A 154 31.66 30.13 6.25
N ALA A 155 30.36 30.33 6.56
CA ALA A 155 29.91 30.67 7.92
C ALA A 155 29.27 29.50 8.69
N ALA A 156 29.76 28.28 8.48
CA ALA A 156 29.22 27.10 9.14
C ALA A 156 30.22 26.60 10.17
N ALA A 157 29.93 26.86 11.46
CA ALA A 157 30.70 26.29 12.56
C ALA A 157 30.74 24.75 12.43
N PRO A 158 31.88 24.09 12.73
CA PRO A 158 31.95 22.65 12.69
C PRO A 158 30.98 22.07 13.72
N CYS A 159 30.12 21.16 13.27
CA CYS A 159 29.30 20.40 14.20
C CYS A 159 30.22 19.55 15.09
N SER A 160 30.00 19.63 16.41
CA SER A 160 30.77 18.86 17.38
C SER A 160 30.67 17.37 17.05
N PRO A 161 31.78 16.61 17.12
CA PRO A 161 31.75 15.20 16.80
C PRO A 161 30.73 14.48 17.68
N SER A 162 29.94 13.61 17.05
CA SER A 162 29.06 12.68 17.75
C SER A 162 29.90 11.78 18.67
N PRO A 163 29.42 11.43 19.88
CA PRO A 163 30.12 10.47 20.75
C PRO A 163 30.24 9.09 20.12
#